data_AF-A0A8I3A7C4-F1
#
_entry.id   AF-A0A8I3A7C4-F1
#
_cell.length_a   1.000
_cell.length_b   1.000
_cell.length_c   1.000
_cell.angle_alpha   90.00
_cell.angle_beta   90.00
_cell.angle_gamma   90.00
#
_symmetry.space_group_name_H-M   'P 1'
#
loop_
_entity.id
_entity.type
_entity.pdbx_description
1 polymer ?
#
loop_
_entity_poly.entity_id
_entity_poly.type
_entity_poly.pdbx_seq_one_letter_code
_entity_poly.pdbx_strand_id
1 'polypeptide(L)'
;MTSQQLQPFLDALPQTAGLLPKWQLIVATMAIFNTVQNFATLTLTRRLYTGVAPTSITELHARTFAAWTLTSAVVRGYAAYNIHTKVIYDMALFTYLIAFAHFTSELFIFRTAKFNLPVLSPVIVSS
;
A
#
# COMPACT_ATOMS: atom_id res chain seq x y z
N MET A 1 -15.21 -9.96 -26.86
CA MET A 1 -15.65 -8.72 -26.19
C MET A 1 -15.28 -7.56 -27.08
N THR A 2 -16.27 -6.79 -27.55
CA THR A 2 -16.06 -5.63 -28.43
C THR A 2 -15.51 -4.45 -27.62
N SER A 3 -14.72 -3.58 -28.25
CA SER A 3 -14.12 -2.39 -27.60
C SER A 3 -15.13 -1.53 -26.84
N GLN A 4 -16.37 -1.44 -27.33
CA GLN A 4 -17.48 -0.74 -26.66
C GLN A 4 -17.82 -1.27 -25.26
N GLN A 5 -17.63 -2.56 -24.98
CA GLN A 5 -17.93 -3.13 -23.66
C GLN A 5 -16.87 -2.75 -22.60
N LEU A 6 -15.66 -2.41 -23.04
CA LEU A 6 -14.55 -2.03 -22.16
C LEU A 6 -14.47 -0.52 -21.94
N GLN A 7 -15.13 0.28 -22.77
CA GLN A 7 -15.05 1.73 -22.75
C GLN A 7 -15.30 2.35 -21.36
N PRO A 8 -16.33 1.94 -20.59
CA PRO A 8 -16.55 2.49 -19.25
C PRO A 8 -15.39 2.24 -18.29
N PHE A 9 -14.71 1.09 -18.43
CA PHE A 9 -13.54 0.75 -17.61
C PHE A 9 -12.31 1.55 -18.03
N LEU A 10 -12.13 1.74 -19.35
CA LEU A 10 -11.02 2.52 -19.88
C LEU A 10 -11.15 3.99 -19.49
N ASP A 11 -12.36 4.54 -19.49
CA ASP A 11 -12.64 5.92 -19.09
C ASP A 11 -12.38 6.14 -17.59
N ALA A 12 -12.59 5.11 -16.76
CA ALA A 12 -12.31 5.15 -15.33
C ALA A 12 -10.81 5.13 -14.98
N LEU A 13 -9.92 4.74 -15.90
CA LEU A 13 -8.48 4.77 -15.68
C LEU A 13 -7.95 6.23 -15.71
N PRO A 14 -6.82 6.50 -15.05
CA PRO A 14 -6.12 7.76 -15.21
C PRO A 14 -5.79 8.05 -16.68
N GLN A 15 -6.37 9.13 -17.21
CA GLN A 15 -6.15 9.58 -18.59
C GLN A 15 -4.87 10.43 -18.72
N THR A 16 -4.30 10.85 -17.60
CA THR A 16 -3.04 11.59 -17.55
C THR A 16 -1.91 10.76 -18.19
N ALA A 17 -1.09 11.40 -19.02
CA ALA A 17 0.02 10.75 -19.69
C ALA A 17 1.06 10.21 -18.68
N GLY A 18 1.68 9.08 -19.03
CA GLY A 18 2.71 8.43 -18.24
C GLY A 18 2.24 7.19 -17.47
N LEU A 19 3.20 6.48 -16.87
CA LEU A 19 2.95 5.23 -16.14
C LEU A 19 2.69 5.47 -14.65
N LEU A 20 3.17 6.59 -14.10
CA LEU A 20 3.04 6.91 -12.67
C LEU A 20 1.58 6.99 -12.19
N PRO A 21 0.64 7.65 -12.90
CA PRO A 21 -0.79 7.66 -12.53
C PRO A 21 -1.37 6.25 -12.40
N LYS A 22 -1.08 5.38 -13.37
CA LYS A 22 -1.55 3.99 -13.42
C LYS A 22 -0.94 3.17 -12.29
N TRP A 23 0.33 3.38 -12.00
CA TRP A 23 1.02 2.75 -10.87
C TRP A 23 0.37 3.14 -9.54
N GLN A 24 0.07 4.43 -9.32
CA GLN A 24 -0.62 4.88 -8.11
C GLN A 24 -1.99 4.19 -7.93
N LEU A 25 -2.74 4.00 -9.01
CA LEU A 25 -4.00 3.26 -8.96
C LEU A 25 -3.79 1.80 -8.55
N ILE A 26 -2.82 1.11 -9.17
CA ILE A 26 -2.52 -0.30 -8.85
C ILE A 26 -2.19 -0.45 -7.36
N VAL A 27 -1.28 0.35 -6.83
CA VAL A 27 -0.88 0.22 -5.42
C VAL A 27 -2.01 0.61 -4.46
N ALA A 28 -2.86 1.57 -4.83
CA ALA A 28 -4.04 1.93 -4.04
C ALA A 28 -5.02 0.75 -3.99
N THR A 29 -5.29 0.10 -5.12
CA THR A 29 -6.13 -1.11 -5.17
C THR A 29 -5.54 -2.24 -4.34
N MET A 30 -4.23 -2.52 -4.45
CA MET A 30 -3.57 -3.56 -3.64
C MET A 30 -3.64 -3.24 -2.14
N ALA A 31 -3.50 -1.97 -1.75
CA ALA A 31 -3.60 -1.51 -0.38
C ALA A 31 -5.03 -1.64 0.17
N ILE A 32 -6.06 -1.39 -0.64
CA ILE A 32 -7.46 -1.65 -0.26
C ILE A 32 -7.69 -3.15 -0.04
N PHE A 33 -7.18 -4.01 -0.92
CA PHE A 33 -7.24 -5.46 -0.72
C PHE A 33 -6.55 -5.89 0.59
N ASN A 34 -5.36 -5.36 0.86
CA ASN A 34 -4.64 -5.62 2.10
C ASN A 34 -5.43 -5.12 3.33
N THR A 35 -6.08 -3.96 3.23
CA THR A 35 -6.95 -3.41 4.28
C THR A 35 -8.07 -4.38 4.62
N VAL A 36 -8.86 -4.79 3.63
CA VAL A 36 -9.97 -5.75 3.82
C VAL A 36 -9.46 -7.03 4.46
N GLN A 37 -8.31 -7.52 3.99
CA GLN A 37 -7.74 -8.75 4.53
C GLN A 37 -7.32 -8.61 6.01
N ASN A 38 -6.68 -7.51 6.42
CA ASN A 38 -6.28 -7.28 7.81
C ASN A 38 -7.48 -7.15 8.76
N PHE A 39 -8.65 -6.73 8.27
CA PHE A 39 -9.90 -6.77 9.06
C PHE A 39 -10.48 -8.17 9.18
N ALA A 40 -10.22 -9.05 8.21
CA ALA A 40 -10.76 -10.41 8.18
C ALA A 40 -9.84 -11.48 8.81
N THR A 41 -8.52 -11.30 8.74
CA THR A 41 -7.55 -12.31 9.18
C THR A 41 -6.19 -11.72 9.53
N LEU A 42 -5.45 -12.41 10.40
CA LEU A 42 -4.08 -12.10 10.79
C LEU A 42 -3.00 -12.72 9.88
N THR A 43 -3.42 -13.47 8.85
CA THR A 43 -2.51 -14.37 8.11
C THR A 43 -1.37 -13.62 7.42
N LEU A 44 -1.65 -12.57 6.64
CA LEU A 44 -0.56 -11.81 5.99
C LEU A 44 0.18 -10.91 6.98
N THR A 45 -0.49 -10.30 7.95
CA THR A 45 0.16 -9.44 8.96
C THR A 45 1.24 -10.22 9.72
N ARG A 46 0.95 -11.48 10.07
CA ARG A 46 1.92 -12.39 10.71
C ARG A 46 3.12 -12.74 9.85
N ARG A 47 2.97 -12.71 8.52
CA ARG A 47 4.08 -12.95 7.58
C ARG A 47 5.01 -11.73 7.45
N LEU A 48 4.53 -10.54 7.78
CA LEU A 48 5.36 -9.33 7.83
C LEU A 48 6.27 -9.36 9.06
N TYR A 49 5.69 -9.57 10.24
CA TYR A 49 6.43 -9.46 11.50
C TYR A 49 6.91 -10.83 12.02
N THR A 50 7.81 -11.47 11.28
CA THR A 50 8.35 -12.81 11.60
C THR A 50 9.49 -12.82 12.63
N GLY A 51 9.90 -11.66 13.12
CA GLY A 51 10.88 -11.46 14.20
C GLY A 51 10.30 -11.63 15.60
N VAL A 52 8.98 -11.70 15.74
CA VAL A 52 8.27 -11.82 17.03
C VAL A 52 7.42 -13.09 17.09
N ALA A 53 6.98 -13.46 18.29
CA ALA A 53 6.04 -14.56 18.46
C ALA A 53 4.70 -14.23 17.75
N PRO A 54 4.04 -15.20 17.09
CA PRO A 54 2.76 -14.96 16.41
C PRO A 54 1.65 -14.42 17.32
N THR A 55 1.76 -14.65 18.63
CA THR A 55 0.85 -14.16 19.68
C THR A 55 1.02 -12.67 19.95
N SER A 56 2.17 -12.07 19.62
CA SER A 56 2.41 -10.63 19.72
C SER A 56 1.67 -9.83 18.64
N ILE A 57 1.15 -10.50 17.60
CA ILE A 57 0.43 -9.87 16.49
C ILE A 57 -1.06 -10.07 16.72
N THR A 58 -1.69 -9.03 17.26
CA THR A 58 -3.09 -9.03 17.69
C THR A 58 -4.04 -8.52 16.60
N GLU A 59 -5.33 -8.80 16.76
CA GLU A 59 -6.40 -8.26 15.89
C GLU A 59 -6.51 -6.74 15.95
N LEU A 60 -6.24 -6.13 17.12
CA LEU A 60 -6.20 -4.68 17.23
C LEU A 60 -5.03 -4.10 16.42
N HIS A 61 -3.86 -4.72 16.49
CA HIS A 61 -2.71 -4.32 15.68
C HIS A 61 -2.99 -4.46 14.18
N ALA A 62 -3.60 -5.57 13.74
CA ALA A 62 -3.94 -5.74 12.32
C ALA A 62 -4.94 -4.68 11.83
N ARG A 63 -5.99 -4.36 12.61
CA ARG A 63 -6.97 -3.33 12.25
C ARG A 63 -6.39 -1.92 12.24
N THR A 64 -5.46 -1.59 13.14
CA THR A 64 -4.76 -0.30 13.12
C THR A 64 -3.80 -0.19 11.94
N PHE A 65 -3.07 -1.27 11.61
CA PHE A 65 -2.26 -1.36 10.40
C PHE A 65 -3.12 -1.25 9.12
N ALA A 66 -4.33 -1.84 9.13
CA ALA A 66 -5.30 -1.70 8.04
C ALA A 66 -5.74 -0.25 7.85
N ALA A 67 -6.08 0.47 8.94
CA ALA A 67 -6.49 1.87 8.87
C ALA A 67 -5.37 2.76 8.30
N TRP A 68 -4.12 2.58 8.76
CA TRP A 68 -2.95 3.24 8.17
C TRP A 68 -2.85 2.96 6.68
N THR A 69 -2.91 1.68 6.29
CA THR A 69 -2.77 1.25 4.88
C THR A 69 -3.86 1.87 4.02
N LEU A 70 -5.11 1.95 4.53
CA LEU A 70 -6.22 2.61 3.87
C LEU A 70 -5.99 4.11 3.71
N THR A 71 -5.48 4.80 4.73
CA THR A 71 -5.13 6.22 4.62
C THR A 71 -4.13 6.45 3.48
N SER A 72 -3.10 5.61 3.38
CA SER A 72 -2.14 5.67 2.27
C SER A 72 -2.79 5.37 0.92
N ALA A 73 -3.70 4.39 0.87
CA ALA A 73 -4.43 4.03 -0.34
C ALA A 73 -5.30 5.18 -0.85
N VAL A 74 -5.99 5.91 0.04
CA VAL A 74 -6.80 7.08 -0.32
C VAL A 74 -5.93 8.15 -0.95
N VAL A 75 -4.83 8.54 -0.31
CA VAL A 75 -3.93 9.58 -0.83
C VAL A 75 -3.37 9.20 -2.20
N ARG A 76 -2.89 7.96 -2.35
CA ARG A 76 -2.35 7.45 -3.63
C ARG A 76 -3.42 7.33 -4.70
N GLY A 77 -4.64 6.94 -4.34
CA GLY A 77 -5.80 6.93 -5.23
C GLY A 77 -6.12 8.32 -5.77
N TYR A 78 -6.12 9.36 -4.92
CA TYR A 78 -6.26 10.75 -5.37
C TYR A 78 -5.09 11.19 -6.26
N ALA A 79 -3.87 10.79 -5.93
CA ALA A 79 -2.69 11.08 -6.73
C ALA A 79 -2.74 10.42 -8.12
N ALA A 80 -3.38 9.26 -8.25
CA ALA A 80 -3.57 8.60 -9.55
C ALA A 80 -4.29 9.51 -10.56
N TYR A 81 -5.20 10.38 -10.11
CA TYR A 81 -5.95 11.28 -10.99
C TYR A 81 -5.44 12.74 -10.98
N ASN A 82 -4.52 13.08 -10.06
CA ASN A 82 -4.08 14.45 -9.83
C ASN A 82 -2.55 14.56 -9.68
N ILE A 83 -1.78 13.70 -10.37
CA ILE A 83 -0.33 13.56 -10.14
C ILE A 83 0.48 14.84 -10.41
N HIS A 84 -0.03 15.74 -11.26
CA HIS A 84 0.63 17.01 -11.59
C HIS A 84 0.38 18.12 -10.56
N THR A 85 -0.55 17.91 -9.63
CA THR A 85 -0.77 18.82 -8.51
C THR A 85 0.30 18.58 -7.46
N LYS A 86 1.26 19.50 -7.34
CA LYS A 86 2.41 19.39 -6.41
C LYS A 86 2.00 18.93 -5.01
N VAL A 87 0.95 19.53 -4.44
CA VAL A 87 0.49 19.21 -3.08
C VAL A 87 0.06 17.73 -2.96
N ILE A 88 -0.66 17.20 -3.95
CA ILE A 88 -1.11 15.80 -3.95
C ILE A 88 0.06 14.85 -4.21
N TYR A 89 0.95 15.21 -5.11
CA TYR A 89 2.19 14.48 -5.36
C TYR A 89 3.02 14.36 -4.09
N ASP A 90 3.27 15.48 -3.38
CA ASP A 90 4.06 15.51 -2.16
C ASP A 90 3.40 14.66 -1.07
N MET A 91 2.07 14.76 -0.90
CA MET A 91 1.34 13.91 0.04
C MET A 91 1.53 12.42 -0.28
N ALA A 92 1.39 12.03 -1.55
CA ALA A 92 1.61 10.64 -1.96
C ALA A 92 3.05 10.20 -1.69
N LEU A 93 4.04 11.03 -2.04
CA LEU A 93 5.45 10.78 -1.75
C LEU A 93 5.70 10.56 -0.26
N PHE A 94 5.15 11.41 0.62
CA PHE A 94 5.28 11.25 2.05
C PHE A 94 4.69 9.93 2.57
N THR A 95 3.58 9.44 1.98
CA THR A 95 3.07 8.10 2.36
C THR A 95 4.05 6.98 2.02
N TYR A 96 4.84 7.10 0.96
CA TYR A 96 5.89 6.14 0.65
C TYR A 96 7.06 6.27 1.60
N LEU A 97 7.54 7.50 1.87
CA LEU A 97 8.63 7.73 2.82
C LEU A 97 8.32 7.22 4.23
N ILE A 98 7.09 7.43 4.70
CA ILE A 98 6.63 6.92 6.00
C ILE A 98 6.62 5.38 6.01
N ALA A 99 6.13 4.74 4.95
CA ALA A 99 6.13 3.29 4.83
C ALA A 99 7.56 2.73 4.79
N PHE A 100 8.44 3.36 4.00
CA PHE A 100 9.85 2.99 3.90
C PHE A 100 10.55 3.11 5.25
N ALA A 101 10.36 4.23 5.97
CA ALA A 101 10.92 4.44 7.29
C ALA A 101 10.42 3.41 8.31
N HIS A 102 9.12 3.12 8.32
CA HIS A 102 8.52 2.09 9.18
C HIS A 102 9.16 0.71 8.93
N PHE A 103 9.10 0.19 7.71
CA PHE A 103 9.63 -1.15 7.41
C PHE A 103 11.15 -1.25 7.56
N THR A 104 11.88 -0.18 7.26
CA THR A 104 13.34 -0.12 7.51
C THR A 104 13.63 -0.18 9.01
N SER A 105 12.89 0.57 9.84
CA SER A 105 13.05 0.50 11.30
C SER A 105 12.72 -0.88 11.86
N GLU A 106 11.71 -1.57 11.32
CA GLU A 106 11.33 -2.92 11.74
C GLU A 106 12.36 -3.99 11.35
N LEU A 107 13.11 -3.77 10.26
CA LEU A 107 14.19 -4.64 9.84
C LEU A 107 15.48 -4.43 10.65
N PHE A 108 15.90 -3.18 10.84
CA PHE A 108 17.24 -2.88 11.36
C PHE A 108 17.28 -2.51 12.84
N ILE A 109 16.24 -1.84 13.36
CA ILE A 109 16.20 -1.29 14.73
C ILE A 109 15.42 -2.23 15.64
N PHE A 110 14.12 -2.39 15.39
CA PHE A 110 13.24 -3.18 16.26
C PHE A 110 13.35 -4.68 16.00
N ARG A 111 13.80 -5.06 14.80
CA ARG A 111 14.02 -6.46 14.37
C ARG A 111 12.77 -7.33 14.51
N THR A 112 11.58 -6.73 14.44
CA THR A 112 10.32 -7.48 14.45
C THR A 112 9.98 -8.04 13.07
N ALA A 113 10.62 -7.54 12.01
CA ALA A 113 10.57 -8.07 10.66
C ALA A 113 11.91 -8.74 10.29
N LYS A 114 11.87 -9.71 9.38
CA LYS A 114 13.07 -10.36 8.81
C LYS A 114 13.07 -10.16 7.30
N PHE A 115 14.25 -10.25 6.68
CA PHE A 115 14.39 -10.26 5.23
C PHE A 115 13.67 -11.47 4.64
N ASN A 116 12.43 -11.27 4.22
CA ASN A 116 11.59 -12.25 3.56
C ASN A 116 10.80 -11.55 2.44
N LEU A 117 10.31 -12.33 1.48
CA LEU A 117 9.57 -11.79 0.33
C LEU A 117 8.37 -10.91 0.74
N PRO A 118 7.58 -11.25 1.78
CA PRO A 118 6.51 -10.40 2.28
C PRO A 118 6.95 -9.01 2.79
N VAL A 119 8.11 -8.88 3.43
CA VAL A 119 8.62 -7.59 3.97
C VAL A 119 9.39 -6.80 2.91
N LEU A 120 9.96 -7.47 1.92
CA LEU A 120 10.63 -6.79 0.81
C LEU A 120 9.64 -6.13 -0.14
N SER A 121 8.41 -6.65 -0.27
CA SER A 121 7.45 -6.06 -1.21
C SER A 121 7.02 -4.63 -0.85
N PRO A 122 6.70 -4.27 0.42
CA PRO A 122 6.43 -2.89 0.78
C PRO A 122 7.66 -1.99 0.64
N VAL A 123 8.87 -2.49 0.94
CA VAL A 123 10.11 -1.73 0.80
C VAL A 123 10.35 -1.38 -0.67
N ILE A 124 10.27 -2.36 -1.58
CA ILE A 124 10.45 -2.14 -3.03
C ILE A 124 9.39 -1.20 -3.58
N VAL A 125 8.13 -1.35 -3.17
CA VAL A 125 7.02 -0.49 -3.63
C VAL A 125 7.15 0.94 -3.10
N SER A 126 7.86 1.14 -1.99
CA SER A 126 8.08 2.46 -1.38
C SER A 126 9.47 3.05 -1.62
N SER A 127 10.28 2.41 -2.47
CA SER A 127 11.59 2.89 -2.91
C SER A 127 11.52 3.71 -4.19
#